data_AF-A0A6J8CJY9-F1
#
_entry.id   AF-A0A6J8CJY9-F1
#
_cell.length_a   1.000
_cell.length_b   1.000
_cell.length_c   1.000
_cell.angle_alpha   90.00
_cell.angle_beta   90.00
_cell.angle_gamma   90.00
#
_symmetry.space_group_name_H-M   'P 1'
#
loop_
_entity.id
_entity.type
_entity.pdbx_description
1 polymer ?
#
loop_
_entity_poly.entity_id
_entity_poly.type
_entity_poly.pdbx_seq_one_letter_code
_entity_poly.pdbx_strand_id
1 'polypeptide(L)'
;MYISDVDCYTTNNNGSSYVGTVHTSRLNHPCLNWQTVNSQLVSYHENHTFCRNPNEFGEPWCYTGTLNNGFENCDVSMCAKHQLQVSPSITATSEVEVNYYADAKLVCNVTGYPTPRIKWKFTYKTLPSTSSTLILLRATNEKAGIYTCIATNDVGASQADIKLKVTFDTPKIVSPLLTTICKTGESYNFTCIATGHPSPEISWSFYSYIHWSSAFPRHVKFNNDTVVQLVNIQESGVLYCTATNEFGTDHKSVHVIVRHKNGNGEKCTTTCTKEARIIVFKCPEDSFKENSQHQQQ
;
A
#
# COMPACT_ATOMS: atom_id res chain seq x y z
N MET A 1 1.93 -37.82 -23.21
CA MET A 1 2.61 -39.01 -23.72
C MET A 1 4.02 -38.56 -24.06
N TYR A 2 5.01 -38.89 -23.23
CA TYR A 2 6.40 -38.52 -23.50
C TYR A 2 6.89 -39.43 -24.63
N ILE A 3 7.17 -38.85 -25.79
CA ILE A 3 7.95 -39.53 -26.81
C ILE A 3 9.36 -39.55 -26.23
N SER A 4 9.78 -40.71 -25.71
CA SER A 4 11.19 -40.93 -25.38
C SER A 4 11.93 -40.92 -26.70
N ASP A 5 12.74 -39.90 -26.91
CA ASP A 5 13.63 -39.83 -28.06
C ASP A 5 14.54 -41.07 -28.01
N VAL A 6 14.48 -41.91 -29.04
CA VAL A 6 14.99 -43.30 -29.00
C VAL A 6 16.53 -43.33 -28.93
N ASP A 7 17.17 -42.19 -29.18
CA ASP A 7 18.62 -42.02 -29.26
C ASP A 7 19.27 -41.50 -27.95
N CYS A 8 18.49 -41.37 -26.86
CA CYS A 8 19.00 -40.86 -25.58
C CYS A 8 18.43 -41.56 -24.35
N TYR A 9 19.11 -41.46 -23.20
CA TYR A 9 18.64 -42.01 -21.92
C TYR A 9 18.27 -40.92 -20.91
N THR A 10 17.35 -41.23 -19.98
CA THR A 10 16.92 -40.29 -18.93
C THR A 10 17.59 -40.57 -17.58
N THR A 11 17.96 -39.53 -16.82
CA THR A 11 18.58 -39.69 -15.49
C THR A 11 17.58 -40.05 -14.38
N ASN A 12 16.27 -39.92 -14.61
CA ASN A 12 15.25 -40.27 -13.62
C ASN A 12 15.25 -41.77 -13.27
N ASN A 13 15.73 -42.62 -14.17
CA ASN A 13 15.86 -44.07 -14.00
C ASN A 13 17.24 -44.60 -14.45
N ASN A 14 18.25 -43.71 -14.49
CA ASN A 14 19.60 -44.05 -14.94
C ASN A 14 19.66 -44.74 -16.33
N GLY A 15 18.67 -44.51 -17.19
CA GLY A 15 18.60 -45.12 -18.52
C GLY A 15 18.12 -46.58 -18.53
N SER A 16 17.48 -47.07 -17.46
CA SER A 16 16.89 -48.42 -17.45
C SER A 16 15.77 -48.61 -18.48
N SER A 17 15.14 -47.52 -18.93
CA SER A 17 14.16 -47.52 -20.03
C SER A 17 14.76 -47.23 -21.41
N TYR A 18 16.08 -47.18 -21.55
CA TYR A 18 16.73 -46.92 -22.84
C TYR A 18 16.55 -48.10 -23.80
N VAL A 19 16.02 -47.83 -25.00
CA VAL A 19 15.71 -48.83 -26.03
C VAL A 19 16.36 -48.52 -27.38
N GLY A 20 17.38 -47.65 -27.41
CA GLY A 20 18.06 -47.25 -28.64
C GLY A 20 18.97 -48.33 -29.25
N THR A 21 19.61 -47.98 -30.37
CA THR A 21 20.34 -48.91 -31.25
C THR A 21 21.88 -48.79 -31.18
N VAL A 22 22.40 -48.04 -30.21
CA VAL A 22 23.85 -47.96 -29.96
C VAL A 22 24.38 -49.34 -29.62
N HIS A 23 25.39 -49.81 -30.34
CA HIS A 23 25.97 -51.16 -30.23
C HIS A 23 27.51 -51.15 -30.09
N THR A 24 28.07 -50.00 -29.73
CA THR A 24 29.50 -49.82 -29.48
C THR A 24 29.71 -49.12 -28.14
N SER A 25 30.77 -49.49 -27.43
CA SER A 25 31.18 -48.80 -26.20
C SER A 25 31.78 -47.43 -26.52
N ARG A 26 32.00 -46.60 -25.49
CA ARG A 26 32.74 -45.32 -25.60
C ARG A 26 34.16 -45.48 -26.12
N LEU A 27 34.73 -46.67 -25.97
CA LEU A 27 36.07 -47.02 -26.47
C LEU A 27 36.01 -47.60 -27.88
N ASN A 28 34.85 -47.54 -28.55
CA ASN A 28 34.57 -48.11 -29.87
C ASN A 28 34.71 -49.65 -29.93
N HIS A 29 34.53 -50.35 -28.81
CA HIS A 29 34.48 -51.81 -28.80
C HIS A 29 33.07 -52.29 -29.13
N PRO A 30 32.91 -53.30 -30.01
CA PRO A 30 31.60 -53.82 -30.38
C PRO A 30 30.97 -54.54 -29.20
N CYS A 31 29.69 -54.26 -28.97
CA CYS A 31 28.91 -54.89 -27.92
C CYS A 31 28.60 -56.35 -28.28
N LEU A 32 28.71 -57.22 -27.28
CA LEU A 32 28.37 -58.63 -27.37
C LEU A 32 26.86 -58.85 -27.17
N ASN A 33 26.39 -60.01 -27.62
CA ASN A 33 24.99 -60.37 -27.51
C ASN A 33 24.65 -60.71 -26.05
N TRP A 34 23.62 -60.05 -25.51
CA TRP A 34 23.22 -60.20 -24.11
C TRP A 34 22.83 -61.64 -23.74
N GLN A 35 22.20 -62.39 -24.66
CA GLN A 35 21.82 -63.78 -24.42
C GLN A 35 23.03 -64.72 -24.31
N THR A 36 24.12 -64.41 -25.01
CA THR A 36 25.31 -65.29 -25.04
C THR A 36 26.23 -65.08 -23.86
N VAL A 37 26.27 -63.85 -23.33
CA VAL A 37 27.22 -63.46 -22.27
C VAL A 37 26.66 -63.64 -20.86
N ASN A 38 25.35 -63.53 -20.65
CA ASN A 38 24.76 -63.71 -19.32
C ASN A 38 23.33 -64.26 -19.40
N SER A 39 23.22 -65.59 -19.40
CA SER A 39 21.95 -66.32 -19.41
C SER A 39 21.16 -66.27 -18.10
N GLN A 40 21.53 -65.43 -17.12
CA GLN A 40 20.76 -65.22 -15.88
C GLN A 40 20.11 -63.84 -15.80
N LEU A 41 20.48 -62.87 -16.66
CA LEU A 41 19.79 -61.57 -16.80
C LEU A 41 18.53 -61.66 -17.69
N VAL A 42 17.96 -62.86 -17.80
CA VAL A 42 16.91 -63.28 -18.76
C VAL A 42 15.57 -62.54 -18.59
N SER A 43 15.40 -61.71 -17.56
CA SER A 43 14.19 -60.92 -17.40
C SER A 43 14.04 -59.78 -18.42
N TYR A 44 15.13 -59.39 -19.13
CA TYR A 44 15.11 -58.44 -20.23
C TYR A 44 15.39 -59.17 -21.56
N HIS A 45 14.34 -59.75 -22.14
CA HIS A 45 14.40 -60.52 -23.40
C HIS A 45 14.68 -59.64 -24.62
N GLU A 46 15.93 -59.36 -24.95
CA GLU A 46 16.25 -58.93 -26.32
C GLU A 46 17.52 -59.61 -26.84
N ASN A 47 17.36 -60.45 -27.88
CA ASN A 47 18.44 -61.06 -28.65
C ASN A 47 19.08 -59.99 -29.55
N HIS A 48 19.89 -59.11 -28.95
CA HIS A 48 20.53 -58.02 -29.65
C HIS A 48 21.90 -57.70 -29.05
N THR A 49 22.63 -56.81 -29.72
CA THR A 49 23.93 -56.27 -29.28
C THR A 49 23.83 -54.80 -28.85
N PHE A 50 22.64 -54.29 -28.54
CA PHE A 50 22.46 -52.88 -28.17
C PHE A 50 22.77 -52.63 -26.69
N CYS A 51 23.21 -51.42 -26.37
CA CYS A 51 23.47 -50.97 -25.01
C CYS A 51 22.19 -50.90 -24.18
N ARG A 52 22.27 -51.32 -22.92
CA ARG A 52 21.14 -51.38 -21.98
C ARG A 52 21.62 -51.02 -20.58
N ASN A 53 20.68 -50.73 -19.67
CA ASN A 53 21.01 -50.56 -18.25
C ASN A 53 20.12 -51.42 -17.32
N PRO A 54 20.31 -52.75 -17.30
CA PRO A 54 19.43 -53.65 -16.55
C PRO A 54 19.56 -53.56 -15.02
N ASN A 55 20.61 -52.93 -14.49
CA ASN A 55 20.85 -52.82 -13.05
C ASN A 55 20.48 -51.43 -12.48
N GLU A 56 19.90 -50.55 -13.29
CA GLU A 56 19.52 -49.17 -12.95
C GLU A 56 20.63 -48.35 -12.28
N PHE A 57 21.90 -48.73 -12.50
CA PHE A 57 23.05 -48.10 -11.89
C PHE A 57 23.92 -47.45 -12.96
N GLY A 58 24.33 -46.20 -12.73
CA GLY A 58 25.17 -45.47 -13.68
C GLY A 58 24.46 -45.10 -14.98
N GLU A 59 25.01 -45.49 -16.11
CA GLU A 59 24.55 -45.13 -17.46
C GLU A 59 24.48 -46.37 -18.37
N PRO A 60 23.85 -46.31 -19.56
CA PRO A 60 23.77 -47.45 -20.47
C PRO A 60 25.14 -48.05 -20.81
N TRP A 61 25.23 -49.37 -20.73
CA TRP A 61 26.47 -50.14 -20.91
C TRP A 61 26.21 -51.40 -21.75
N CYS A 62 27.28 -52.10 -22.15
CA CYS A 62 27.18 -53.41 -22.81
C CYS A 62 28.39 -54.29 -22.49
N TYR A 63 28.27 -55.60 -22.73
CA TYR A 63 29.40 -56.51 -22.60
C TYR A 63 30.36 -56.38 -23.80
N THR A 64 31.68 -56.41 -23.56
CA THR A 64 32.71 -56.38 -24.60
C THR A 64 33.69 -57.54 -24.40
N GLY A 65 34.37 -57.95 -25.47
CA GLY A 65 35.32 -59.08 -25.44
C GLY A 65 36.69 -58.75 -24.81
N THR A 66 36.78 -57.71 -23.97
CA THR A 66 38.05 -57.19 -23.42
C THR A 66 38.37 -57.76 -22.04
N LEU A 67 39.66 -57.76 -21.67
CA LEU A 67 40.24 -58.52 -20.54
C LEU A 67 39.89 -57.99 -19.12
N ASN A 68 39.10 -56.91 -18.97
CA ASN A 68 38.80 -56.27 -17.69
C ASN A 68 37.31 -56.33 -17.35
N ASN A 69 36.85 -57.42 -16.73
CA ASN A 69 35.49 -57.61 -16.19
C ASN A 69 34.30 -57.50 -17.18
N GLY A 70 34.58 -57.52 -18.48
CA GLY A 70 33.64 -57.93 -19.52
C GLY A 70 32.55 -56.93 -19.90
N PHE A 71 32.47 -55.73 -19.32
CA PHE A 71 31.49 -54.71 -19.73
C PHE A 71 32.06 -53.29 -19.74
N GLU A 72 31.51 -52.45 -20.62
CA GLU A 72 31.94 -51.06 -20.84
C GLU A 72 30.74 -50.14 -21.02
N ASN A 73 30.88 -48.87 -20.61
CA ASN A 73 29.85 -47.85 -20.80
C ASN A 73 29.73 -47.45 -22.27
N CYS A 74 28.50 -47.23 -22.72
CA CYS A 74 28.21 -46.81 -24.08
C CYS A 74 28.13 -45.29 -24.21
N ASP A 75 28.40 -44.80 -25.42
CA ASP A 75 28.29 -43.37 -25.73
C ASP A 75 26.84 -42.97 -26.07
N VAL A 76 25.93 -43.20 -25.11
CA VAL A 76 24.53 -42.78 -25.24
C VAL A 76 24.38 -41.39 -24.62
N SER A 77 23.86 -40.45 -25.40
CA SER A 77 23.61 -39.10 -24.90
C SER A 77 22.46 -39.08 -23.87
N MET A 78 22.55 -38.19 -22.88
CA MET A 78 21.40 -37.93 -22.02
C MET A 78 20.33 -37.17 -22.81
N CYS A 79 19.07 -37.52 -22.62
CA CYS A 79 17.98 -36.77 -23.24
C CYS A 79 18.05 -35.33 -22.77
N ALA A 80 18.03 -34.39 -23.74
CA ALA A 80 17.86 -32.99 -23.42
C ALA A 80 16.57 -32.87 -22.59
N LYS A 81 16.66 -32.35 -21.37
CA LYS A 81 15.47 -32.01 -20.58
C LYS A 81 14.73 -30.94 -21.36
N HIS A 82 13.75 -31.34 -22.18
CA HIS A 82 12.85 -30.39 -22.79
C HIS A 82 11.98 -29.82 -21.67
N GLN A 83 12.34 -28.63 -21.17
CA GLN A 83 11.46 -27.92 -20.24
C GLN A 83 10.18 -27.61 -20.99
N LEU A 84 9.08 -28.22 -20.52
CA LEU A 84 7.75 -27.99 -21.07
C LEU A 84 7.54 -26.48 -21.19
N GLN A 85 7.28 -26.03 -22.40
CA GLN A 85 6.90 -24.66 -22.67
C GLN A 85 5.52 -24.41 -22.04
N VAL A 86 5.44 -23.44 -21.13
CA VAL A 86 4.23 -23.09 -20.37
C VAL A 86 3.91 -21.62 -20.65
N SER A 87 2.68 -21.36 -21.10
CA SER A 87 2.20 -20.00 -21.30
C SER A 87 2.20 -19.19 -19.99
N PRO A 88 2.28 -17.86 -20.05
CA PRO A 88 2.34 -17.05 -18.85
C PRO A 88 1.03 -17.12 -18.08
N SER A 89 1.11 -17.29 -16.77
CA SER A 89 -0.03 -17.16 -15.85
C SER A 89 0.25 -16.05 -14.85
N ILE A 90 -0.77 -15.22 -14.57
CA ILE A 90 -0.69 -14.06 -13.70
C ILE A 90 -1.56 -14.27 -12.47
N THR A 91 -1.01 -13.95 -11.30
CA THR A 91 -1.75 -13.78 -10.04
C THR A 91 -1.54 -12.36 -9.54
N ALA A 92 -2.62 -11.57 -9.48
CA ALA A 92 -2.59 -10.17 -9.07
C ALA A 92 -3.79 -9.82 -8.18
N THR A 93 -3.64 -8.80 -7.33
CA THR A 93 -4.75 -8.25 -6.55
C THR A 93 -5.67 -7.45 -7.47
N SER A 94 -6.99 -7.64 -7.36
CA SER A 94 -7.97 -6.97 -8.22
C SER A 94 -8.12 -5.48 -7.90
N GLU A 95 -7.95 -5.09 -6.63
CA GLU A 95 -8.13 -3.71 -6.17
C GLU A 95 -7.11 -3.36 -5.07
N VAL A 96 -6.53 -2.17 -5.18
CA VAL A 96 -5.59 -1.60 -4.21
C VAL A 96 -6.11 -0.23 -3.82
N GLU A 97 -6.24 0.02 -2.53
CA GLU A 97 -6.69 1.29 -1.97
C GLU A 97 -5.55 1.95 -1.19
N VAL A 98 -5.29 3.22 -1.46
CA VAL A 98 -4.24 4.01 -0.79
C VAL A 98 -4.73 5.41 -0.48
N ASN A 99 -4.23 5.97 0.61
CA ASN A 99 -4.49 7.36 0.93
C ASN A 99 -3.79 8.30 -0.05
N TYR A 100 -4.37 9.48 -0.24
CA TYR A 100 -3.79 10.56 -1.03
C TYR A 100 -2.36 10.90 -0.55
N TYR A 101 -1.43 11.12 -1.49
CA TYR A 101 0.03 11.24 -1.31
C TYR A 101 0.79 10.03 -0.76
N ALA A 102 0.13 8.91 -0.43
CA ALA A 102 0.84 7.68 -0.10
C ALA A 102 1.44 7.01 -1.34
N ASP A 103 2.45 6.15 -1.16
CA ASP A 103 3.01 5.36 -2.25
C ASP A 103 2.17 4.10 -2.47
N ALA A 104 1.79 3.84 -3.73
CA ALA A 104 1.03 2.65 -4.09
C ALA A 104 1.93 1.56 -4.65
N LYS A 105 1.66 0.30 -4.26
CA LYS A 105 2.37 -0.89 -4.73
C LYS A 105 1.40 -1.84 -5.41
N LEU A 106 1.49 -1.96 -6.73
CA LEU A 106 0.69 -2.92 -7.51
C LEU A 106 1.56 -4.15 -7.80
N VAL A 107 1.07 -5.33 -7.42
CA VAL A 107 1.82 -6.58 -7.53
C VAL A 107 1.17 -7.49 -8.58
N CYS A 108 1.98 -7.94 -9.52
CA CYS A 108 1.63 -8.87 -10.58
C CYS A 108 2.64 -10.03 -10.55
N ASN A 109 2.26 -11.13 -9.89
CA ASN A 109 3.10 -12.32 -9.84
C ASN A 109 2.89 -13.12 -11.11
N VAL A 110 3.99 -13.43 -11.79
CA VAL A 110 3.97 -14.06 -13.12
C VAL A 110 4.76 -15.36 -13.08
N THR A 111 4.15 -16.42 -13.59
CA THR A 111 4.76 -17.73 -13.80
C THR A 111 4.71 -18.11 -15.27
N GLY A 112 5.65 -18.91 -15.77
CA GLY A 112 5.65 -19.40 -17.15
C GLY A 112 7.07 -19.77 -17.60
N TYR A 113 7.18 -20.55 -18.68
CA TYR A 113 8.46 -20.93 -19.26
C TYR A 113 8.38 -20.95 -20.80
N PRO A 114 9.28 -20.28 -21.55
CA PRO A 114 10.40 -19.43 -21.08
C PRO A 114 9.92 -18.26 -20.21
N THR A 115 10.83 -17.70 -19.39
CA THR A 115 10.52 -16.64 -18.41
C THR A 115 9.76 -15.49 -19.10
N PRO A 116 8.53 -15.18 -18.67
CA PRO A 116 7.72 -14.16 -19.34
C PRO A 116 8.26 -12.74 -19.14
N ARG A 117 8.09 -11.91 -20.17
CA ARG A 117 8.37 -10.47 -20.13
C ARG A 117 7.13 -9.72 -19.66
N ILE A 118 7.30 -8.82 -18.69
CA ILE A 118 6.21 -8.04 -18.09
C ILE A 118 6.16 -6.64 -18.72
N LYS A 119 4.94 -6.17 -19.01
CA LYS A 119 4.65 -4.80 -19.43
C LYS A 119 3.46 -4.27 -18.64
N TRP A 120 3.57 -3.04 -18.16
CA TRP A 120 2.47 -2.35 -17.49
C TRP A 120 1.79 -1.35 -18.44
N LYS A 121 0.47 -1.28 -18.38
CA LYS A 121 -0.33 -0.24 -19.02
C LYS A 121 -1.18 0.49 -17.98
N PHE A 122 -1.29 1.80 -18.12
CA PHE A 122 -2.26 2.61 -17.42
C PHE A 122 -3.13 3.30 -18.45
N THR A 123 -4.42 2.97 -18.45
CA THR A 123 -5.35 3.40 -19.51
C THR A 123 -4.83 2.96 -20.89
N TYR A 124 -4.40 3.90 -21.75
CA TYR A 124 -3.83 3.62 -23.09
C TYR A 124 -2.29 3.70 -23.13
N LYS A 125 -1.65 4.15 -22.05
CA LYS A 125 -0.19 4.41 -22.04
C LYS A 125 0.56 3.21 -21.49
N THR A 126 1.59 2.79 -22.22
CA THR A 126 2.56 1.79 -21.73
C THR A 126 3.53 2.48 -20.77
N LEU A 127 3.71 1.89 -19.58
CA LEU A 127 4.62 2.39 -18.56
C LEU A 127 6.01 1.78 -18.75
N PRO A 128 7.09 2.48 -18.32
CA PRO A 128 8.46 2.01 -18.49
C PRO A 128 8.83 0.84 -17.57
N SER A 129 8.04 0.57 -16.52
CA SER A 129 8.33 -0.53 -15.59
C SER A 129 8.11 -1.89 -16.26
N THR A 130 9.06 -2.79 -16.07
CA THR A 130 9.03 -4.20 -16.49
C THR A 130 9.10 -5.15 -15.29
N SER A 131 9.02 -4.62 -14.07
CA SER A 131 9.05 -5.40 -12.83
C SER A 131 7.70 -6.05 -12.55
N SER A 132 7.70 -7.15 -11.80
CA SER A 132 6.48 -7.76 -11.24
C SER A 132 5.74 -6.83 -10.27
N THR A 133 6.43 -5.81 -9.76
CA THR A 133 5.84 -4.78 -8.89
C THR A 133 5.94 -3.41 -9.55
N LEU A 134 4.82 -2.71 -9.67
CA LEU A 134 4.77 -1.30 -10.05
C LEU A 134 4.62 -0.43 -8.80
N ILE A 135 5.56 0.48 -8.59
CA ILE A 135 5.54 1.45 -7.49
C ILE A 135 5.14 2.81 -8.05
N LEU A 136 4.09 3.39 -7.49
CA LEU A 136 3.59 4.72 -7.85
C LEU A 136 3.80 5.63 -6.65
N LEU A 137 4.79 6.52 -6.75
CA LEU A 137 5.08 7.45 -5.67
C LEU A 137 4.02 8.54 -5.61
N ARG A 138 3.64 8.97 -4.40
CA ARG A 138 2.68 10.06 -4.16
C ARG A 138 1.39 9.91 -4.99
N ALA A 139 0.52 9.00 -4.58
CA ALA A 139 -0.75 8.75 -5.24
C ALA A 139 -1.64 10.01 -5.24
N THR A 140 -2.25 10.30 -6.38
CA THR A 140 -3.21 11.38 -6.59
C THR A 140 -4.37 10.87 -7.42
N ASN A 141 -5.45 11.63 -7.55
CA ASN A 141 -6.62 11.23 -8.35
C ASN A 141 -6.27 10.98 -9.83
N GLU A 142 -5.25 11.64 -10.36
CA GLU A 142 -4.74 11.43 -11.74
C GLU A 142 -4.10 10.04 -11.94
N LYS A 143 -3.64 9.42 -10.86
CA LYS A 143 -3.08 8.06 -10.86
C LYS A 143 -4.15 7.01 -10.54
N ALA A 144 -5.32 7.41 -10.08
CA ALA A 144 -6.41 6.47 -9.84
C ALA A 144 -6.92 5.90 -11.16
N GLY A 145 -7.25 4.61 -11.19
CA GLY A 145 -7.74 3.94 -12.40
C GLY A 145 -7.29 2.49 -12.50
N ILE A 146 -7.43 1.93 -13.70
CA ILE A 146 -7.11 0.52 -13.96
C ILE A 146 -5.71 0.41 -14.57
N TYR A 147 -4.87 -0.38 -13.91
CA TYR A 147 -3.54 -0.75 -14.37
C TYR A 147 -3.56 -2.20 -14.86
N THR A 148 -3.16 -2.41 -16.10
CA THR A 148 -3.09 -3.75 -16.70
C THR A 148 -1.65 -4.23 -16.70
N CYS A 149 -1.40 -5.36 -16.03
CA CYS A 149 -0.15 -6.10 -16.15
C CYS A 149 -0.29 -7.12 -17.29
N ILE A 150 0.66 -7.13 -18.21
CA ILE A 150 0.69 -8.03 -19.36
C ILE A 150 1.98 -8.84 -19.28
N ALA A 151 1.86 -10.17 -19.32
CA ALA A 151 2.98 -11.10 -19.36
C ALA A 151 3.01 -11.82 -20.72
N THR A 152 4.17 -11.92 -21.34
CA THR A 152 4.32 -12.55 -22.67
C THR A 152 5.58 -13.41 -22.73
N ASN A 153 5.47 -14.63 -23.24
CA ASN A 153 6.60 -15.45 -23.66
C ASN A 153 6.33 -16.02 -25.06
N ASP A 154 7.21 -16.89 -25.53
CA ASP A 154 7.14 -17.44 -26.89
C ASP A 154 5.95 -18.41 -27.08
N VAL A 155 5.29 -18.80 -25.99
CA VAL A 155 4.14 -19.71 -25.96
C VAL A 155 2.81 -18.95 -26.00
N GLY A 156 2.77 -17.75 -25.40
CA GLY A 156 1.55 -16.95 -25.37
C GLY A 156 1.64 -15.72 -24.47
N ALA A 157 0.48 -15.18 -24.15
CA ALA A 157 0.33 -14.00 -23.31
C ALA A 157 -0.84 -14.14 -22.33
N SER A 158 -0.71 -13.51 -21.17
CA SER A 158 -1.81 -13.29 -20.23
C SER A 158 -1.79 -11.85 -19.72
N GLN A 159 -2.95 -11.41 -19.21
CA GLN A 159 -3.10 -10.08 -18.65
C GLN A 159 -3.98 -10.12 -17.40
N ALA A 160 -3.74 -9.18 -16.48
CA ALA A 160 -4.58 -8.96 -15.31
C ALA A 160 -4.73 -7.47 -15.04
N ASP A 161 -5.95 -7.07 -14.66
CA ASP A 161 -6.30 -5.71 -14.33
C ASP A 161 -6.29 -5.49 -12.81
N ILE A 162 -5.69 -4.38 -12.38
CA ILE A 162 -5.57 -3.96 -11.00
C ILE A 162 -6.16 -2.55 -10.89
N LYS A 163 -7.23 -2.38 -10.12
CA LYS A 163 -7.84 -1.08 -9.88
C LYS A 163 -7.16 -0.38 -8.71
N LEU A 164 -6.56 0.79 -8.97
CA LEU A 164 -6.06 1.69 -7.93
C LEU A 164 -7.16 2.69 -7.55
N LYS A 165 -7.57 2.63 -6.28
CA LYS A 165 -8.39 3.66 -5.62
C LYS A 165 -7.50 4.54 -4.76
N VAL A 166 -7.67 5.85 -4.91
CA VAL A 166 -7.03 6.84 -4.04
C VAL A 166 -8.10 7.45 -3.16
N THR A 167 -7.93 7.35 -1.85
CA THR A 167 -8.88 7.84 -0.85
C THR A 167 -8.34 9.05 -0.11
N PHE A 168 -9.26 9.85 0.40
CA PHE A 168 -8.99 11.06 1.16
C PHE A 168 -10.07 11.24 2.22
N ASP A 169 -9.74 11.98 3.28
CA ASP A 169 -10.66 12.29 4.35
C ASP A 169 -10.73 13.81 4.53
N THR A 170 -11.96 14.36 4.52
CA THR A 170 -12.15 15.78 4.82
C THR A 170 -11.85 16.07 6.29
N PRO A 171 -11.49 17.31 6.64
CA PRO A 171 -11.19 17.66 8.02
C PRO A 171 -12.40 17.43 8.92
N LYS A 172 -12.17 16.99 10.16
CA LYS A 172 -13.20 16.82 11.18
C LYS A 172 -12.64 17.15 12.56
N ILE A 173 -13.19 18.17 13.21
CA ILE A 173 -12.78 18.61 14.54
C ILE A 173 -13.35 17.67 15.60
N VAL A 174 -12.46 16.93 16.28
CA VAL A 174 -12.82 15.94 17.29
C VAL A 174 -12.67 16.46 18.72
N SER A 175 -11.93 17.55 18.94
CA SER A 175 -11.79 18.10 20.29
C SER A 175 -13.12 18.68 20.81
N PRO A 176 -13.43 18.50 22.11
CA PRO A 176 -14.55 19.17 22.74
C PRO A 176 -14.18 20.64 22.95
N LEU A 177 -14.82 21.53 22.20
CA LEU A 177 -14.77 22.97 22.46
C LEU A 177 -16.00 23.31 23.30
N LEU A 178 -15.78 23.56 24.60
CA LEU A 178 -16.84 23.82 25.59
C LEU A 178 -16.77 25.25 26.09
N THR A 179 -17.93 25.88 26.25
CA THR A 179 -18.05 27.25 26.75
C THR A 179 -17.21 27.43 28.01
N THR A 180 -16.29 28.40 27.98
CA THR A 180 -15.32 28.62 29.04
C THR A 180 -15.59 29.96 29.72
N ILE A 181 -15.62 29.95 31.05
CA ILE A 181 -15.76 31.15 31.87
C ILE A 181 -14.36 31.58 32.30
N CYS A 182 -13.95 32.75 31.84
CA CYS A 182 -12.65 33.35 32.08
C CYS A 182 -12.77 34.50 33.09
N LYS A 183 -11.70 34.80 33.81
CA LYS A 183 -11.57 36.02 34.60
C LYS A 183 -10.88 37.10 33.77
N THR A 184 -11.33 38.34 33.93
CA THR A 184 -10.69 39.51 33.32
C THR A 184 -9.20 39.58 33.67
N GLY A 185 -8.35 39.84 32.67
CA GLY A 185 -6.90 40.00 32.83
C GLY A 185 -6.09 38.70 32.86
N GLU A 186 -6.73 37.54 32.90
CA GLU A 186 -6.05 36.24 32.90
C GLU A 186 -5.85 35.68 31.48
N SER A 187 -5.05 34.61 31.36
CA SER A 187 -4.75 33.95 30.08
C SER A 187 -5.30 32.53 30.07
N TYR A 188 -5.87 32.10 28.94
CA TYR A 188 -6.56 30.81 28.80
C TYR A 188 -6.15 30.09 27.53
N ASN A 189 -5.95 28.78 27.63
CA ASN A 189 -5.58 27.93 26.49
C ASN A 189 -6.80 27.19 25.95
N PHE A 190 -6.93 27.14 24.63
CA PHE A 190 -7.96 26.40 23.92
C PHE A 190 -7.30 25.42 22.97
N THR A 191 -7.82 24.19 22.90
CA THR A 191 -7.24 23.12 22.09
C THR A 191 -8.21 22.70 20.99
N CYS A 192 -7.72 22.68 19.76
CA CYS A 192 -8.41 22.18 18.59
C CYS A 192 -7.64 21.03 17.97
N ILE A 193 -8.28 19.86 17.93
CA ILE A 193 -7.73 18.65 17.31
C ILE A 193 -8.69 18.26 16.20
N ALA A 194 -8.16 18.09 14.99
CA ALA A 194 -8.92 17.62 13.84
C ALA A 194 -8.27 16.39 13.20
N THR A 195 -9.12 15.48 12.71
CA THR A 195 -8.73 14.35 11.87
C THR A 195 -8.92 14.72 10.40
N GLY A 196 -8.24 14.04 9.48
CA GLY A 196 -8.37 14.25 8.05
C GLY A 196 -7.09 13.83 7.31
N HIS A 197 -7.23 13.54 6.03
CA HIS A 197 -6.14 13.10 5.16
C HIS A 197 -6.25 13.77 3.79
N PRO A 198 -5.26 14.61 3.40
CA PRO A 198 -4.06 15.03 4.13
C PRO A 198 -4.36 15.73 5.46
N SER A 199 -3.37 15.73 6.36
CA SER A 199 -3.49 16.32 7.69
C SER A 199 -3.94 17.79 7.60
N PRO A 200 -5.01 18.18 8.29
CA PRO A 200 -5.57 19.52 8.15
C PRO A 200 -4.72 20.57 8.89
N GLU A 201 -4.64 21.76 8.31
CA GLU A 201 -4.09 22.96 8.92
C GLU A 201 -5.16 23.56 9.86
N ILE A 202 -4.75 23.88 11.10
CA ILE A 202 -5.62 24.52 12.09
C ILE A 202 -5.40 26.02 12.07
N SER A 203 -6.48 26.78 12.09
CA SER A 203 -6.45 28.22 12.28
C SER A 203 -7.52 28.67 13.26
N TRP A 204 -7.23 29.76 13.96
CA TRP A 204 -8.11 30.29 15.01
C TRP A 204 -8.61 31.68 14.64
N SER A 205 -9.79 32.06 15.13
CA SER A 205 -10.33 33.41 14.99
C SER A 205 -11.20 33.77 16.17
N PHE A 206 -11.00 34.95 16.76
CA PHE A 206 -11.77 35.40 17.92
C PHE A 206 -12.63 36.61 17.56
N TYR A 207 -13.92 36.55 17.89
CA TYR A 207 -14.90 37.62 17.61
C TYR A 207 -15.49 38.11 18.94
N SER A 208 -15.09 39.30 19.38
CA SER A 208 -15.67 39.96 20.56
C SER A 208 -17.14 40.33 20.33
N TYR A 209 -17.99 40.21 21.35
CA TYR A 209 -19.39 40.65 21.25
C TYR A 209 -19.56 42.18 21.16
N ILE A 210 -18.61 42.93 21.72
CA ILE A 210 -18.69 44.39 21.81
C ILE A 210 -18.43 45.06 20.45
N HIS A 211 -17.57 44.46 19.61
CA HIS A 211 -17.21 44.99 18.28
C HIS A 211 -17.93 44.32 17.10
N TRP A 212 -19.02 43.56 17.34
CA TRP A 212 -19.73 42.81 16.31
C TRP A 212 -20.33 43.69 15.19
N SER A 213 -20.60 44.98 15.46
CA SER A 213 -21.15 45.94 14.49
C SER A 213 -20.10 46.74 13.71
N SER A 214 -18.81 46.59 14.01
CA SER A 214 -17.74 47.25 13.26
C SER A 214 -17.30 46.38 12.08
N ALA A 215 -17.14 46.99 10.91
CA ALA A 215 -16.89 46.32 9.62
C ALA A 215 -15.62 45.43 9.55
N PHE A 216 -14.89 45.28 10.65
CA PHE A 216 -13.71 44.43 10.78
C PHE A 216 -13.65 43.86 12.20
N PRO A 217 -14.24 42.67 12.46
CA PRO A 217 -13.90 41.96 13.69
C PRO A 217 -12.39 41.78 13.76
N ARG A 218 -11.80 41.84 14.97
CA ARG A 218 -10.38 41.50 15.18
C ARG A 218 -10.15 40.05 14.76
N HIS A 219 -9.88 39.83 13.47
CA HIS A 219 -9.40 38.58 12.93
C HIS A 219 -7.98 38.38 13.42
N VAL A 220 -7.82 37.92 14.66
CA VAL A 220 -6.53 37.40 15.11
C VAL A 220 -6.47 35.97 14.62
N LYS A 221 -5.90 35.79 13.42
CA LYS A 221 -5.52 34.47 12.93
C LYS A 221 -4.29 34.04 13.70
N PHE A 222 -4.47 33.18 14.69
CA PHE A 222 -3.34 32.59 15.39
C PHE A 222 -2.75 31.46 14.53
N ASN A 223 -1.43 31.25 14.67
CA ASN A 223 -0.62 30.27 13.92
C ASN A 223 -1.19 28.83 13.95
N ASN A 224 -0.59 27.99 13.10
CA ASN A 224 -0.91 26.60 12.75
C ASN A 224 -0.79 25.57 13.89
N ASP A 225 -1.01 26.00 15.14
CA ASP A 225 -0.88 25.17 16.33
C ASP A 225 -2.25 24.67 16.79
N THR A 226 -2.27 23.42 17.27
CA THR A 226 -3.46 22.79 17.86
C THR A 226 -3.91 23.47 19.15
N VAL A 227 -3.08 24.33 19.75
CA VAL A 227 -3.40 25.08 20.97
C VAL A 227 -3.25 26.57 20.71
N VAL A 228 -4.28 27.35 21.07
CA VAL A 228 -4.21 28.81 21.09
C VAL A 228 -4.32 29.32 22.52
N GLN A 229 -3.50 30.31 22.87
CA GLN A 229 -3.60 31.01 24.15
C GLN A 229 -4.18 32.41 23.92
N LEU A 230 -5.33 32.68 24.53
CA LEU A 230 -5.87 34.03 24.65
C LEU A 230 -5.24 34.68 25.88
N VAL A 231 -4.30 35.59 25.66
CA VAL A 231 -3.57 36.29 26.73
C VAL A 231 -4.31 37.53 27.17
N ASN A 232 -4.35 37.79 28.48
CA ASN A 232 -4.94 39.00 29.06
C ASN A 232 -6.36 39.27 28.51
N ILE A 233 -7.24 38.29 28.67
CA ILE A 233 -8.59 38.38 28.09
C ILE A 233 -9.44 39.40 28.86
N GLN A 234 -10.03 40.34 28.14
CA GLN A 234 -10.84 41.43 28.71
C GLN A 234 -12.30 41.35 28.28
N GLU A 235 -12.57 40.76 27.11
CA GLU A 235 -13.87 40.85 26.46
C GLU A 235 -14.44 39.46 26.21
N SER A 236 -15.76 39.34 26.40
CA SER A 236 -16.50 38.14 26.01
C SER A 236 -16.65 38.08 24.49
N GLY A 237 -16.58 36.87 23.93
CA GLY A 237 -16.66 36.66 22.49
C GLY A 237 -16.80 35.20 22.09
N VAL A 238 -16.72 34.94 20.79
CA VAL A 238 -16.71 33.59 20.21
C VAL A 238 -15.32 33.30 19.65
N LEU A 239 -14.71 32.22 20.11
CA LEU A 239 -13.49 31.67 19.52
C LEU A 239 -13.87 30.56 18.53
N TYR A 240 -13.40 30.69 17.29
CA TYR A 240 -13.56 29.71 16.22
C TYR A 240 -12.23 28.98 16.04
N CYS A 241 -12.32 27.65 15.96
CA CYS A 241 -11.31 26.84 15.32
C CYS A 241 -11.79 26.44 13.93
N THR A 242 -10.91 26.56 12.95
CA THR A 242 -11.12 26.12 11.57
C THR A 242 -10.02 25.14 11.20
N ALA A 243 -10.41 23.94 10.76
CA ALA A 243 -9.51 22.90 10.27
C ALA A 243 -9.70 22.73 8.76
N THR A 244 -8.64 22.91 7.97
CA THR A 244 -8.70 22.94 6.50
C THR A 244 -7.68 21.99 5.87
N ASN A 245 -8.10 21.22 4.88
CA ASN A 245 -7.19 20.53 3.96
C ASN A 245 -7.65 20.77 2.51
N GLU A 246 -6.93 20.21 1.53
CA GLU A 246 -7.24 20.41 0.11
C GLU A 246 -8.61 19.83 -0.33
N PHE A 247 -9.27 19.02 0.51
CA PHE A 247 -10.55 18.37 0.24
C PHE A 247 -11.73 18.95 1.02
N GLY A 248 -11.50 19.89 1.94
CA GLY A 248 -12.59 20.50 2.69
C GLY A 248 -12.16 21.34 3.87
N THR A 249 -13.15 21.79 4.63
CA THR A 249 -12.94 22.56 5.85
C THR A 249 -14.04 22.22 6.85
N ASP A 250 -13.65 22.09 8.12
CA ASP A 250 -14.57 21.98 9.25
C ASP A 250 -14.31 23.12 10.24
N HIS A 251 -15.35 23.54 10.96
CA HIS A 251 -15.26 24.62 11.92
C HIS A 251 -16.07 24.32 13.17
N LYS A 252 -15.53 24.74 14.32
CA LYS A 252 -16.19 24.58 15.61
C LYS A 252 -15.92 25.82 16.44
N SER A 253 -16.95 26.30 17.13
CA SER A 253 -16.88 27.53 17.90
C SER A 253 -17.15 27.29 19.38
N VAL A 254 -16.63 28.19 20.21
CA VAL A 254 -16.82 28.20 21.66
C VAL A 254 -17.06 29.61 22.16
N HIS A 255 -18.01 29.73 23.08
CA HIS A 255 -18.24 30.99 23.78
C HIS A 255 -17.20 31.16 24.88
N VAL A 256 -16.53 32.31 24.89
CA VAL A 256 -15.61 32.71 25.94
C VAL A 256 -16.26 33.85 26.72
N ILE A 257 -16.59 33.59 27.98
CA ILE A 257 -17.34 34.52 28.83
C ILE A 257 -16.40 35.08 29.89
N VAL A 258 -16.11 36.38 29.83
CA VAL A 258 -15.25 37.06 30.78
C VAL A 258 -16.07 37.59 31.95
N ARG A 259 -15.71 37.19 33.18
CA ARG A 259 -16.25 37.75 34.41
C ARG A 259 -15.30 38.80 34.96
N HIS A 260 -15.84 39.98 35.24
CA HIS A 260 -15.15 41.01 36.01
C HIS A 260 -15.34 40.72 37.50
N LYS A 261 -14.31 41.00 38.31
CA LYS A 261 -14.47 40.99 39.76
C LYS A 261 -15.33 42.20 40.12
N ASN A 262 -16.50 41.99 40.70
CA ASN A 262 -17.28 43.08 41.28
C ASN A 262 -16.44 43.73 42.39
N GLY A 263 -15.94 44.94 42.13
CA GLY A 263 -15.62 45.87 43.19
C GLY A 263 -16.95 46.28 43.82
N ASN A 264 -17.21 45.78 45.04
CA ASN A 264 -18.42 46.01 45.83
C ASN A 264 -19.71 45.35 45.34
N GLY A 265 -19.96 44.12 45.79
CA GLY A 265 -21.25 43.71 46.37
C GLY A 265 -22.54 43.60 45.53
N GLU A 266 -22.65 44.14 44.32
CA GLU A 266 -23.93 44.11 43.57
C GLU A 266 -23.96 43.02 42.50
N LYS A 267 -24.71 41.95 42.77
CA LYS A 267 -24.79 40.75 41.91
C LYS A 267 -25.38 41.09 40.54
N CYS A 268 -24.57 41.06 39.48
CA CYS A 268 -25.06 41.00 38.11
C CYS A 268 -25.86 39.69 37.92
N THR A 269 -27.15 39.80 37.61
CA THR A 269 -28.02 38.64 37.39
C THR A 269 -27.93 38.20 35.93
N THR A 270 -27.70 36.89 35.73
CA THR A 270 -27.70 36.27 34.40
C THR A 270 -29.12 35.81 34.09
N THR A 271 -29.76 36.38 33.08
CA THR A 271 -31.06 35.91 32.58
C THR A 271 -30.85 35.10 31.31
N CYS A 272 -31.18 33.81 31.35
CA CYS A 272 -31.21 32.94 30.18
C CYS A 272 -32.65 32.93 29.65
N THR A 273 -32.94 33.65 28.56
CA THR A 273 -34.26 33.61 27.93
C THR A 273 -34.38 32.36 27.07
N LYS A 274 -35.46 31.59 27.25
CA LYS A 274 -35.69 30.30 26.56
C LYS A 274 -35.80 30.42 25.02
N GLU A 275 -35.92 31.62 24.48
CA GLU A 275 -36.20 31.87 23.06
C GLU A 275 -35.01 32.43 22.27
N ALA A 276 -33.89 32.79 22.90
CA ALA A 276 -32.71 33.28 22.22
C ALA A 276 -31.45 32.61 22.75
N ARG A 277 -30.58 32.11 21.86
CA ARG A 277 -29.24 31.57 22.16
C ARG A 277 -28.25 32.65 22.65
N ILE A 278 -28.74 33.73 23.26
CA ILE A 278 -27.96 34.91 23.65
C ILE A 278 -28.11 35.09 25.15
N ILE A 279 -26.98 35.08 25.86
CA ILE A 279 -26.92 35.45 27.27
C ILE A 279 -26.82 36.97 27.33
N VAL A 280 -27.87 37.62 27.84
CA VAL A 280 -27.88 39.07 28.05
C VAL A 280 -27.52 39.36 29.51
N PHE A 281 -26.42 40.07 29.73
CA PHE A 281 -26.06 40.61 31.03
C PHE A 281 -26.77 41.96 31.21
N LYS A 282 -27.69 42.05 32.18
CA LYS A 282 -28.20 43.34 32.65
C LYS A 282 -27.42 43.71 33.91
N CYS A 283 -26.58 44.73 33.81
CA CYS A 283 -26.04 45.40 34.99
C CYS A 283 -27.05 46.48 35.43
N PRO A 284 -27.27 46.68 36.75
CA PRO A 284 -27.87 47.92 37.23
C PRO A 284 -27.02 49.08 36.73
N GLU A 285 -27.64 50.15 36.22
CA GLU A 285 -26.91 51.34 35.80
C GLU A 285 -26.02 51.81 36.96
N ASP A 286 -24.71 51.94 36.69
CA ASP A 286 -23.80 52.64 37.58
C ASP A 286 -24.41 54.02 37.83
N SER A 287 -24.76 54.26 39.09
CA SER A 287 -25.21 55.57 39.55
C SER A 287 -24.05 56.55 39.39
N PHE A 288 -23.94 57.13 38.20
CA PHE A 288 -23.15 58.32 37.96
C PHE A 288 -23.82 59.45 38.73
N LYS A 289 -23.38 59.64 39.98
CA LYS A 289 -23.68 60.85 40.74
C LYS A 289 -23.06 62.02 40.01
N GLU A 290 -23.87 62.74 39.24
CA GLU A 290 -23.60 64.15 38.97
C GLU A 290 -23.75 64.91 40.30
N ASN A 291 -22.67 65.00 41.07
CA ASN A 291 -22.54 66.05 42.06
C ASN A 291 -21.79 67.24 41.43
N SER A 292 -22.63 68.17 41.01
CA SER A 292 -22.40 69.61 40.88
C SER A 292 -21.35 70.22 41.82
N GLN A 293 -20.50 71.13 41.31
CA GLN A 293 -20.59 72.59 41.56
C GLN A 293 -19.37 73.38 41.04
N HIS A 294 -19.69 74.43 40.26
CA HIS A 294 -19.11 75.78 40.15
C HIS A 294 -17.60 76.09 40.25
N GLN A 295 -17.12 76.86 39.26
CA GLN A 295 -16.56 78.23 39.39
C GLN A 295 -16.55 78.89 37.99
N GLN A 296 -17.36 79.92 37.72
CA GLN A 296 -17.03 81.35 37.81
C GLN A 296 -15.79 81.78 37.00
N GLN A 297 -16.00 82.27 35.78
CA GLN A 297 -15.86 83.68 35.38
C GLN A 297 -16.45 83.91 33.99
#